data_AF-A0A8S1URG1-F1
#
_entry.id   AF-A0A8S1URG1-F1
#
_cell.length_a   1.000
_cell.length_b   1.000
_cell.length_c   1.000
_cell.angle_alpha   90.00
_cell.angle_beta   90.00
_cell.angle_gamma   90.00
#
_symmetry.space_group_name_H-M   'P 1'
#
loop_
_entity.id
_entity.type
_entity.pdbx_description
1 polymer ?
#
loop_
_entity_poly.entity_id
_entity_poly.type
_entity_poly.pdbx_seq_one_letter_code
_entity_poly.pdbx_strand_id
1 'polypeptide(L)'
;MQKRESRCINKRQLGTYQEREKLPLNGDWSNIQEKKINLYYRDKIYIVATSDCDGGLAKVEGYQIEIEITSLNNASHFSCEDNGIQKLYGIQIIGSIFIGAYCLIKGKDDLFIKYVMRVLLIDIIAELLFFLHYTVYSYNGVGIYLFDLLGSICNNTSQLLFAFLFIALSQGWTILKQELNIVQILPFISMIVIYQSIMMIIIKYFDGSEDKYHNFYGIGGWLLMLSKIGLTFLYSIGIYNLSKQVKQKQFIVLITIVGFLYQIHYPVVVFISEVFVVPYWKNRVITMTTILISHLCMVFCAFICTTKSTAYFQLKNQSQTII
;
A
#
# COMPACT_ATOMS: atom_id res chain seq x y z
N MET A 1 -52.49 1.37 -5.39
CA MET A 1 -51.69 0.24 -5.93
C MET A 1 -51.20 0.50 -7.36
N GLN A 2 -52.06 0.81 -8.33
CA GLN A 2 -51.67 1.07 -9.75
C GLN A 2 -50.48 2.03 -9.96
N LYS A 3 -50.38 3.12 -9.19
CA LYS A 3 -49.27 4.10 -9.31
C LYS A 3 -47.91 3.61 -8.78
N ARG A 4 -47.91 2.63 -7.87
CA ARG A 4 -46.68 1.99 -7.36
C ARG A 4 -46.19 0.92 -8.32
N GLU A 5 -47.12 0.12 -8.82
CA GLU A 5 -46.86 -0.92 -9.81
C GLU A 5 -46.26 -0.33 -11.10
N SER A 6 -46.85 0.75 -11.63
CA SER A 6 -46.29 1.45 -12.81
C SER A 6 -44.89 2.03 -12.57
N ARG A 7 -44.62 2.55 -11.36
CA ARG A 7 -43.29 3.06 -10.98
C ARG A 7 -42.25 1.93 -10.88
N CYS A 8 -42.64 0.75 -10.38
CA CYS A 8 -41.77 -0.42 -10.32
C CYS A 8 -41.44 -0.97 -11.71
N ILE A 9 -42.43 -1.02 -12.61
CA ILE A 9 -42.22 -1.42 -14.00
C ILE A 9 -41.20 -0.50 -14.69
N ASN A 10 -41.33 0.82 -14.51
CA ASN A 10 -40.39 1.78 -15.07
C ASN A 10 -38.96 1.64 -14.48
N LYS A 11 -38.83 1.40 -13.17
CA LYS A 11 -37.53 1.18 -12.54
C LYS A 11 -36.88 -0.14 -12.99
N ARG A 12 -37.68 -1.18 -13.21
CA ARG A 12 -37.19 -2.47 -13.72
C ARG A 12 -36.58 -2.35 -15.10
N GLN A 13 -37.19 -1.57 -15.98
CA GLN A 13 -36.69 -1.34 -17.35
C GLN A 13 -35.29 -0.72 -17.39
N LEU A 14 -34.82 -0.11 -16.30
CA LEU A 14 -33.45 0.42 -16.19
C LEU A 14 -32.40 -0.68 -15.92
N GLY A 15 -32.82 -1.83 -15.38
CA GLY A 15 -31.93 -2.95 -15.04
C GLY A 15 -31.72 -3.90 -16.21
N THR A 16 -30.46 -4.24 -16.50
CA THR A 16 -30.10 -5.25 -17.51
C THR A 16 -30.56 -6.65 -17.11
N TYR A 17 -30.53 -6.96 -15.82
CA TYR A 17 -31.04 -8.20 -15.26
C TYR A 17 -32.12 -7.88 -14.24
N GLN A 18 -33.26 -8.58 -14.35
CA GLN A 18 -34.44 -8.32 -13.53
C GLN A 18 -34.91 -9.63 -12.92
N GLU A 19 -35.04 -9.65 -11.60
CA GLU A 19 -35.57 -10.80 -10.87
C GLU A 19 -36.68 -10.33 -9.92
N ARG A 20 -37.68 -11.19 -9.70
CA ARG A 20 -38.78 -10.95 -8.76
C ARG A 20 -38.74 -12.07 -7.73
N GLU A 21 -38.32 -11.74 -6.52
CA GLU A 21 -38.37 -12.70 -5.43
C GLU A 21 -39.44 -12.27 -4.42
N LYS A 22 -40.15 -13.26 -3.88
CA LYS A 22 -41.03 -13.04 -2.73
C LYS A 22 -40.19 -13.12 -1.47
N LEU A 23 -40.01 -11.98 -0.81
CA LEU A 23 -39.32 -11.93 0.46
C LEU A 23 -40.23 -12.52 1.56
N PRO A 24 -39.75 -13.49 2.34
CA PRO A 24 -40.48 -14.00 3.49
C PRO A 24 -40.49 -12.92 4.58
N LEU A 25 -41.65 -12.69 5.21
CA LEU A 25 -41.83 -11.61 6.21
C LEU A 25 -41.49 -12.06 7.64
N ASN A 26 -41.12 -13.32 7.82
CA ASN A 26 -40.79 -13.93 9.11
C ASN A 26 -39.32 -13.78 9.52
N GLY A 27 -38.50 -13.11 8.70
CA GLY A 27 -37.07 -12.90 8.93
C GLY A 27 -36.16 -14.01 8.38
N ASP A 28 -36.72 -15.02 7.72
CA ASP A 28 -35.92 -16.06 7.06
C ASP A 28 -35.26 -15.52 5.77
N TRP A 29 -34.17 -16.16 5.35
CA TRP A 29 -33.56 -15.87 4.05
C TRP A 29 -34.45 -16.36 2.90
N SER A 30 -34.50 -15.58 1.81
CA SER A 30 -35.07 -16.06 0.54
C SER A 30 -34.19 -17.14 -0.09
N ASN A 31 -34.68 -17.80 -1.14
CA ASN A 31 -33.87 -18.74 -1.90
C ASN A 31 -32.63 -18.05 -2.48
N ILE A 32 -31.48 -18.73 -2.42
CA ILE A 32 -30.23 -18.24 -3.03
C ILE A 32 -30.40 -18.23 -4.54
N GLN A 33 -30.12 -17.09 -5.17
CA GLN A 33 -30.14 -16.94 -6.61
C GLN A 33 -28.71 -16.96 -7.14
N GLU A 34 -28.39 -17.96 -7.95
CA GLU A 34 -27.07 -18.10 -8.58
C GLU A 34 -27.15 -17.72 -10.05
N LYS A 35 -26.27 -16.79 -10.47
CA LYS A 35 -26.21 -16.35 -11.86
C LYS A 35 -24.79 -16.30 -12.35
N LYS A 36 -24.48 -17.12 -13.35
CA LYS A 36 -23.19 -17.09 -14.04
C LYS A 36 -23.22 -16.07 -15.16
N ILE A 37 -22.37 -15.05 -15.08
CA ILE A 37 -22.25 -14.03 -16.10
C ILE A 37 -20.91 -14.23 -16.83
N ASN A 38 -20.98 -14.57 -18.13
CA ASN A 38 -19.79 -14.70 -18.95
C ASN A 38 -19.39 -13.32 -19.52
N LEU A 39 -18.29 -12.76 -19.04
CA LEU A 39 -17.71 -11.53 -19.55
C LEU A 39 -16.62 -11.88 -20.57
N TYR A 40 -16.79 -11.42 -21.82
CA TYR A 40 -15.86 -11.74 -22.92
C TYR A 40 -14.80 -10.66 -23.20
N TYR A 41 -15.03 -9.40 -22.79
CA TYR A 41 -14.21 -8.28 -23.27
C TYR A 41 -13.68 -7.32 -22.19
N ARG A 42 -14.47 -7.00 -21.15
CA ARG A 42 -14.07 -6.05 -20.10
C ARG A 42 -14.74 -6.37 -18.77
N ASP A 43 -14.03 -6.06 -17.69
CA ASP A 43 -14.57 -6.04 -16.34
C ASP A 43 -15.74 -5.04 -16.27
N LYS A 44 -16.85 -5.45 -15.64
CA LYS A 44 -18.03 -4.62 -15.45
C LYS A 44 -18.39 -4.60 -13.96
N ILE A 45 -18.72 -3.41 -13.47
CA ILE A 45 -19.25 -3.21 -12.13
C ILE A 45 -20.76 -3.39 -12.20
N TYR A 46 -21.31 -4.22 -11.32
CA TYR A 46 -22.74 -4.47 -11.22
C TYR A 46 -23.29 -3.75 -10.00
N ILE A 47 -24.35 -2.96 -10.21
CA ILE A 47 -25.09 -2.32 -9.13
C ILE A 47 -26.37 -3.12 -8.93
N VAL A 48 -26.57 -3.63 -7.71
CA VAL A 48 -27.80 -4.30 -7.32
C VAL A 48 -28.72 -3.28 -6.68
N ALA A 49 -29.94 -3.17 -7.20
CA ALA A 49 -30.95 -2.29 -6.66
C ALA A 49 -32.22 -3.11 -6.38
N THR A 50 -32.76 -2.96 -5.18
CA THR A 50 -33.99 -3.63 -4.74
C THR A 50 -35.12 -2.60 -4.58
N SER A 51 -36.36 -3.04 -4.80
CA SER A 51 -37.54 -2.17 -4.68
C SER A 51 -38.76 -3.00 -4.25
N ASP A 52 -39.52 -2.50 -3.27
CA ASP A 52 -40.81 -3.09 -2.87
C ASP A 52 -41.89 -2.74 -3.90
N CYS A 53 -42.27 -3.71 -4.73
CA CYS A 53 -43.29 -3.52 -5.74
C CYS A 53 -44.71 -3.84 -5.25
N ASP A 54 -44.85 -4.74 -4.28
CA ASP A 54 -46.14 -5.20 -3.78
C ASP A 54 -46.63 -4.43 -2.55
N GLY A 55 -45.77 -3.58 -1.98
CA GLY A 55 -46.08 -2.79 -0.79
C GLY A 55 -46.16 -3.65 0.47
N GLY A 56 -45.53 -4.83 0.46
CA GLY A 56 -45.55 -5.78 1.57
C GLY A 56 -44.73 -5.28 2.76
N LEU A 57 -43.59 -4.63 2.49
CA LEU A 57 -42.70 -4.09 3.52
C LEU A 57 -43.32 -2.89 4.24
N ALA A 58 -44.15 -2.10 3.53
CA ALA A 58 -44.87 -0.98 4.12
C ALA A 58 -45.92 -1.39 5.17
N LYS A 59 -46.24 -2.68 5.30
CA LYS A 59 -47.18 -3.22 6.30
C LYS A 59 -46.48 -3.73 7.57
N VAL A 60 -45.14 -3.78 7.58
CA VAL A 60 -44.33 -4.23 8.71
C VAL A 60 -43.79 -2.99 9.42
N GLU A 61 -44.12 -2.81 10.70
CA GLU A 61 -43.54 -1.74 11.51
C GLU A 61 -42.06 -2.05 11.79
N GLY A 62 -41.16 -1.10 11.48
CA GLY A 62 -39.74 -1.22 11.80
C GLY A 62 -38.96 -2.27 11.00
N TYR A 63 -39.24 -2.46 9.71
CA TYR A 63 -38.56 -3.46 8.89
C TYR A 63 -37.08 -3.13 8.64
N GLN A 64 -36.22 -4.14 8.70
CA GLN A 64 -34.83 -4.12 8.24
C GLN A 64 -34.69 -5.08 7.07
N ILE A 65 -34.10 -4.61 5.97
CA ILE A 65 -33.80 -5.45 4.80
C ILE A 65 -32.32 -5.75 4.84
N GLU A 66 -31.98 -7.02 4.95
CA GLU A 66 -30.61 -7.51 4.80
C GLU A 66 -30.45 -8.13 3.41
N ILE A 67 -29.38 -7.77 2.71
CA ILE A 67 -29.08 -8.28 1.38
C ILE A 67 -27.64 -8.74 1.40
N GLU A 68 -27.43 -10.04 1.19
CA GLU A 68 -26.11 -10.62 1.02
C GLU A 68 -25.84 -10.87 -0.46
N ILE A 69 -24.74 -10.31 -0.98
CA ILE A 69 -24.33 -10.47 -2.37
C ILE A 69 -22.93 -11.07 -2.36
N THR A 70 -22.81 -12.30 -2.86
CA THR A 70 -21.52 -12.94 -3.09
C THR A 70 -21.21 -12.92 -4.58
N SER A 71 -20.09 -12.29 -4.95
CA SER A 71 -19.57 -12.28 -6.31
C SER A 71 -18.28 -13.07 -6.38
N LEU A 72 -18.21 -14.02 -7.33
CA LEU A 72 -17.02 -14.82 -7.59
C LEU A 72 -16.46 -14.51 -8.97
N ASN A 73 -15.20 -14.10 -9.02
CA ASN A 73 -14.45 -13.92 -10.26
C ASN A 73 -13.54 -15.14 -10.47
N ASN A 74 -13.87 -16.00 -11.44
CA ASN A 74 -13.17 -17.25 -11.72
C ASN A 74 -12.94 -18.13 -10.47
N ALA A 75 -14.01 -18.35 -9.69
CA ALA A 75 -14.00 -19.12 -8.43
C ALA A 75 -13.16 -18.51 -7.29
N SER A 76 -12.75 -17.24 -7.41
CA SER A 76 -12.12 -16.48 -6.33
C SER A 76 -13.00 -15.29 -5.93
N HIS A 77 -12.93 -14.88 -4.67
CA HIS A 77 -13.61 -13.68 -4.19
C HIS A 77 -12.88 -12.37 -4.55
N PHE A 78 -11.82 -12.43 -5.36
CA PHE A 78 -11.08 -11.22 -5.75
C PHE A 78 -11.95 -10.26 -6.56
N SER A 79 -12.03 -9.03 -6.06
CA SER A 79 -12.56 -7.90 -6.81
C SER A 79 -11.73 -7.63 -8.07
N CYS A 80 -12.29 -6.88 -9.01
CA CYS A 80 -11.52 -6.39 -10.15
C CYS A 80 -10.32 -5.54 -9.72
N GLU A 81 -10.36 -4.91 -8.55
CA GLU A 81 -9.32 -4.02 -8.04
C GLU A 81 -8.17 -4.83 -7.42
N ASP A 82 -8.50 -5.90 -6.70
CA ASP A 82 -7.55 -6.69 -5.91
C ASP A 82 -6.97 -7.89 -6.66
N ASN A 83 -7.53 -8.23 -7.82
CA ASN A 83 -7.01 -9.33 -8.62
C ASN A 83 -5.53 -9.11 -8.96
N GLY A 84 -4.72 -10.16 -8.74
CA GLY A 84 -3.28 -10.15 -8.96
C GLY A 84 -2.42 -9.58 -7.81
N ILE A 85 -3.02 -8.91 -6.81
CA ILE A 85 -2.26 -8.34 -5.69
C ILE A 85 -1.55 -9.43 -4.87
N GLN A 86 -2.19 -10.58 -4.63
CA GLN A 86 -1.56 -11.71 -3.95
C GLN A 86 -0.26 -12.18 -4.65
N LYS A 87 -0.29 -12.27 -5.99
CA LYS A 87 0.86 -12.70 -6.79
C LYS A 87 2.00 -11.68 -6.72
N LEU A 88 1.66 -10.39 -6.69
CA LEU A 88 2.63 -9.31 -6.51
C LEU A 88 3.41 -9.49 -5.21
N TYR A 89 2.71 -9.65 -4.07
CA TYR A 89 3.38 -9.86 -2.79
C TYR A 89 4.24 -11.14 -2.79
N GLY A 90 3.77 -12.23 -3.42
CA GLY A 90 4.56 -13.46 -3.55
C GLY A 90 5.87 -13.27 -4.33
N ILE A 91 5.82 -12.58 -5.48
CA ILE A 91 7.02 -12.21 -6.25
C ILE A 91 7.93 -11.32 -5.41
N GLN A 92 7.32 -10.42 -4.63
CA GLN A 92 8.06 -9.44 -3.87
C GLN A 92 8.87 -10.05 -2.73
N ILE A 93 8.27 -11.00 -1.99
CA ILE A 93 8.95 -11.78 -0.95
C ILE A 93 10.20 -12.46 -1.52
N ILE A 94 10.06 -13.08 -2.69
CA ILE A 94 11.17 -13.76 -3.37
C ILE A 94 12.28 -12.73 -3.69
N GLY A 95 11.92 -11.58 -4.27
CA GLY A 95 12.86 -10.49 -4.55
C GLY A 95 13.58 -9.98 -3.31
N SER A 96 12.84 -9.73 -2.22
CA SER A 96 13.37 -9.30 -0.93
C SER A 96 14.34 -10.33 -0.34
N ILE A 97 14.05 -11.63 -0.44
CA ILE A 97 14.96 -12.71 -0.01
C ILE A 97 16.27 -12.69 -0.82
N PHE A 98 16.20 -12.51 -2.15
CA PHE A 98 17.40 -12.41 -2.99
C PHE A 98 18.27 -11.21 -2.61
N ILE A 99 17.68 -10.04 -2.37
CA ILE A 99 18.40 -8.85 -1.91
C ILE A 99 19.06 -9.13 -0.56
N GLY A 100 18.33 -9.76 0.37
CA GLY A 100 18.85 -10.10 1.70
C GLY A 100 20.05 -11.06 1.63
N ALA A 101 19.94 -12.10 0.82
CA ALA A 101 21.04 -13.04 0.58
C ALA A 101 22.26 -12.35 -0.03
N TYR A 102 22.05 -11.47 -1.02
CA TYR A 102 23.12 -10.69 -1.64
C TYR A 102 23.85 -9.81 -0.63
N CYS A 103 23.12 -9.08 0.22
CA CYS A 103 23.67 -8.26 1.30
C CYS A 103 24.47 -9.08 2.32
N LEU A 104 23.98 -10.27 2.71
CA LEU A 104 24.68 -11.16 3.64
C LEU A 104 26.00 -11.70 3.08
N ILE A 105 26.04 -12.00 1.78
CA ILE A 105 27.24 -12.54 1.12
C ILE A 105 28.30 -11.45 0.93
N LYS A 106 27.89 -10.24 0.53
CA LYS A 106 28.82 -9.20 0.07
C LYS A 106 29.15 -8.11 1.09
N GLY A 107 28.33 -7.91 2.12
CA GLY A 107 28.39 -6.73 2.98
C GLY A 107 28.20 -6.99 4.48
N LYS A 108 28.45 -8.22 4.94
CA LYS A 108 28.08 -8.71 6.30
C LYS A 108 28.53 -7.80 7.46
N ASP A 109 29.69 -7.18 7.37
CA ASP A 109 30.27 -6.39 8.47
C ASP A 109 29.98 -4.89 8.40
N ASP A 110 29.32 -4.43 7.34
CA ASP A 110 28.99 -3.03 7.13
C ASP A 110 27.78 -2.60 7.97
N LEU A 111 27.94 -1.57 8.82
CA LEU A 111 26.85 -1.02 9.63
C LEU A 111 25.64 -0.58 8.80
N PHE A 112 25.88 -0.02 7.61
CA PHE A 112 24.82 0.39 6.69
C PHE A 112 24.02 -0.82 6.20
N ILE A 113 24.73 -1.87 5.78
CA ILE A 113 24.09 -3.12 5.31
C ILE A 113 23.31 -3.78 6.44
N LYS A 114 23.84 -3.79 7.68
CA LYS A 114 23.10 -4.29 8.85
C LYS A 114 21.80 -3.53 9.08
N TYR A 115 21.78 -2.21 8.84
CA TYR A 115 20.54 -1.43 8.92
C TYR A 115 19.56 -1.80 7.79
N VAL A 116 20.04 -1.85 6.53
CA VAL A 116 19.23 -2.28 5.38
C VAL A 116 18.61 -3.66 5.61
N MET A 117 19.37 -4.61 6.15
CA MET A 117 18.88 -5.96 6.47
C MET A 117 17.76 -5.97 7.51
N ARG A 118 17.84 -5.10 8.54
CA ARG A 118 16.78 -4.98 9.55
C ARG A 118 15.50 -4.41 8.93
N VAL A 119 15.62 -3.39 8.09
CA VAL A 119 14.48 -2.80 7.38
C VAL A 119 13.84 -3.83 6.45
N LEU A 120 14.66 -4.55 5.68
CA LEU A 120 14.22 -5.60 4.76
C LEU A 120 13.50 -6.75 5.48
N LEU A 121 13.93 -7.10 6.70
CA LEU A 121 13.25 -8.12 7.50
C LEU A 121 11.84 -7.67 7.91
N ILE A 122 11.66 -6.41 8.32
CA ILE A 122 10.33 -5.85 8.63
C ILE A 122 9.46 -5.83 7.37
N ASP A 123 10.05 -5.51 6.22
CA ASP A 123 9.37 -5.48 4.93
C ASP A 123 8.87 -6.89 4.52
N ILE A 124 9.73 -7.91 4.62
CA ILE A 124 9.35 -9.31 4.35
C ILE A 124 8.22 -9.77 5.28
N ILE A 125 8.25 -9.38 6.56
CA ILE A 125 7.16 -9.69 7.50
C ILE A 125 5.86 -9.04 7.04
N ALA A 126 5.91 -7.78 6.61
CA ALA A 126 4.74 -7.07 6.10
C ALA A 126 4.16 -7.75 4.84
N GLU A 127 5.02 -8.10 3.88
CA GLU A 127 4.64 -8.79 2.65
C GLU A 127 4.05 -10.18 2.91
N LEU A 128 4.60 -10.91 3.88
CA LEU A 128 4.07 -12.21 4.30
C LEU A 128 2.67 -12.08 4.90
N LEU A 129 2.44 -11.08 5.74
CA LEU A 129 1.13 -10.80 6.33
C LEU A 129 0.10 -10.47 5.23
N PHE A 130 0.46 -9.62 4.27
CA PHE A 130 -0.41 -9.33 3.13
C PHE A 130 -0.66 -10.57 2.26
N PHE A 131 0.37 -11.36 1.98
CA PHE A 131 0.23 -12.58 1.20
C PHE A 131 -0.74 -13.56 1.87
N LEU A 132 -0.63 -13.75 3.19
CA LEU A 132 -1.56 -14.59 3.96
C LEU A 132 -2.98 -14.00 3.98
N HIS A 133 -3.12 -12.69 4.21
CA HIS A 133 -4.42 -12.01 4.15
C HIS A 133 -5.11 -12.25 2.80
N TYR A 134 -4.43 -11.95 1.69
CA TYR A 134 -4.99 -12.11 0.35
C TYR A 134 -5.19 -13.58 -0.06
N THR A 135 -4.39 -14.50 0.50
CA THR A 135 -4.63 -15.94 0.32
C THR A 135 -5.97 -16.33 0.93
N VAL A 136 -6.24 -15.92 2.18
CA VAL A 136 -7.54 -16.19 2.82
C VAL A 136 -8.67 -15.45 2.13
N TYR A 137 -8.43 -14.19 1.73
CA TYR A 137 -9.38 -13.37 0.99
C TYR A 137 -9.85 -14.05 -0.29
N SER A 138 -8.97 -14.78 -0.99
CA SER A 138 -9.34 -15.51 -2.20
C SER A 138 -10.46 -16.54 -1.98
N TYR A 139 -10.57 -17.10 -0.77
CA TYR A 139 -11.54 -18.15 -0.41
C TYR A 139 -12.80 -17.62 0.27
N ASN A 140 -12.74 -16.49 0.97
CA ASN A 140 -13.88 -15.99 1.77
C ASN A 140 -14.29 -14.54 1.48
N GLY A 141 -13.56 -13.80 0.64
CA GLY A 141 -13.84 -12.42 0.28
C GLY A 141 -13.63 -11.38 1.38
N VAL A 142 -13.13 -11.80 2.55
CA VAL A 142 -12.92 -10.93 3.73
C VAL A 142 -11.45 -10.93 4.16
N GLY A 143 -10.76 -12.05 4.02
CA GLY A 143 -9.40 -12.25 4.48
C GLY A 143 -9.28 -12.28 6.01
N ILE A 144 -8.07 -12.01 6.52
CA ILE A 144 -7.80 -11.85 7.96
C ILE A 144 -7.51 -10.38 8.24
N TYR A 145 -8.44 -9.68 8.89
CA TYR A 145 -8.31 -8.25 9.19
C TYR A 145 -7.02 -7.92 9.94
N LEU A 146 -6.66 -8.74 10.94
CA LEU A 146 -5.44 -8.53 11.72
C LEU A 146 -4.18 -8.56 10.86
N PHE A 147 -4.11 -9.44 9.86
CA PHE A 147 -2.95 -9.53 8.97
C PHE A 147 -2.87 -8.35 8.02
N ASP A 148 -4.00 -7.88 7.52
CA ASP A 148 -4.05 -6.65 6.71
C ASP A 148 -3.63 -5.42 7.54
N LEU A 149 -4.11 -5.30 8.77
CA LEU A 149 -3.73 -4.20 9.67
C LEU A 149 -2.24 -4.23 10.03
N LEU A 150 -1.74 -5.37 10.54
CA LEU A 150 -0.33 -5.51 10.92
C LEU A 150 0.60 -5.41 9.71
N GLY A 151 0.20 -5.97 8.57
CA GLY A 151 0.93 -5.85 7.31
C GLY A 151 1.07 -4.39 6.90
N SER A 152 -0.01 -3.60 6.97
CA SER A 152 0.04 -2.16 6.72
C SER A 152 0.95 -1.39 7.67
N ILE A 153 0.91 -1.68 8.97
CA ILE A 153 1.77 -1.02 9.95
C ILE A 153 3.24 -1.38 9.70
N CYS A 154 3.55 -2.66 9.47
CA CYS A 154 4.92 -3.11 9.21
C CYS A 154 5.47 -2.52 7.90
N ASN A 155 4.69 -2.54 6.82
CA ASN A 155 5.08 -1.96 5.53
C ASN A 155 5.30 -0.44 5.65
N ASN A 156 4.43 0.27 6.35
CA ASN A 156 4.64 1.70 6.55
C ASN A 156 5.89 1.98 7.42
N THR A 157 6.14 1.13 8.41
CA THR A 157 7.33 1.21 9.27
C THR A 157 8.61 0.94 8.50
N SER A 158 8.66 -0.13 7.68
CA SER A 158 9.83 -0.42 6.82
C SER A 158 10.12 0.77 5.90
N GLN A 159 9.07 1.32 5.26
CA GLN A 159 9.22 2.46 4.38
C GLN A 159 9.77 3.71 5.07
N LEU A 160 9.31 3.99 6.30
CA LEU A 160 9.80 5.11 7.11
C LEU A 160 11.26 4.91 7.52
N LEU A 161 11.62 3.73 8.00
CA LEU A 161 13.01 3.44 8.41
C LEU A 161 13.96 3.58 7.22
N PHE A 162 13.55 3.13 6.03
CA PHE A 162 14.33 3.36 4.81
C PHE A 162 14.38 4.83 4.38
N ALA A 163 13.32 5.61 4.61
CA ALA A 163 13.34 7.06 4.39
C ALA A 163 14.34 7.76 5.33
N PHE A 164 14.37 7.37 6.62
CA PHE A 164 15.35 7.87 7.58
C PHE A 164 16.78 7.46 7.24
N LEU A 165 16.98 6.28 6.64
CA LEU A 165 18.28 5.85 6.12
C LEU A 165 18.84 6.86 5.09
N PHE A 166 18.01 7.31 4.14
CA PHE A 166 18.41 8.34 3.19
C PHE A 166 18.70 9.67 3.86
N ILE A 167 17.90 10.09 4.83
CA ILE A 167 18.15 11.33 5.59
C ILE A 167 19.47 11.24 6.37
N ALA A 168 19.77 10.11 7.00
CA ALA A 168 21.04 9.89 7.68
C ALA A 168 22.22 9.94 6.71
N LEU A 169 22.10 9.29 5.55
CA LEU A 169 23.12 9.38 4.50
C LEU A 169 23.31 10.81 3.99
N SER A 170 22.22 11.58 3.82
CA SER A 170 22.31 12.98 3.39
C SER A 170 22.91 13.89 4.45
N GLN A 171 22.97 13.46 5.72
CA GLN A 171 23.74 14.16 6.76
C GLN A 171 25.21 13.70 6.81
N GLY A 172 25.60 12.71 6.00
CA GLY A 172 26.96 12.20 5.95
C GLY A 172 27.21 11.00 6.87
N TRP A 173 26.15 10.39 7.43
CA TRP A 173 26.28 9.14 8.18
C TRP A 173 26.97 8.07 7.33
N THR A 174 27.89 7.31 7.93
CA THR A 174 28.77 6.31 7.30
C THR A 174 29.85 6.83 6.33
N ILE A 175 29.72 8.05 5.79
CA ILE A 175 30.65 8.62 4.80
C ILE A 175 31.66 9.55 5.46
N LEU A 176 31.16 10.47 6.29
CA LEU A 176 31.98 11.43 7.03
C LEU A 176 32.29 10.95 8.46
N LYS A 177 31.96 9.68 8.76
CA LYS A 177 32.01 9.08 10.11
C LYS A 177 31.31 9.92 11.19
N GLN A 178 30.35 10.76 10.80
CA GLN A 178 29.50 11.44 11.75
C GLN A 178 28.67 10.38 12.47
N GLU A 179 28.87 10.28 13.78
CA GLU A 179 28.05 9.41 14.61
C GLU A 179 26.64 10.01 14.66
N LEU A 180 25.64 9.18 14.34
CA LEU A 180 24.27 9.55 14.63
C LEU A 180 24.11 9.58 16.14
N ASN A 181 23.66 10.71 16.68
CA ASN A 181 23.21 10.74 18.06
C ASN A 181 21.86 10.00 18.13
N ILE A 182 21.92 8.68 18.23
CA ILE A 182 20.75 7.80 18.22
C ILE A 182 19.79 8.17 19.35
N VAL A 183 20.31 8.58 20.52
CA VAL A 183 19.49 9.00 21.67
C VAL A 183 18.64 10.23 21.34
N GLN A 184 19.17 11.15 20.53
CA GLN A 184 18.42 12.33 20.10
C GLN A 184 17.45 12.04 18.96
N ILE A 185 17.81 11.17 18.01
CA ILE A 185 17.03 10.95 16.78
C ILE A 185 15.93 9.89 16.97
N LEU A 186 16.18 8.86 17.78
CA LEU A 186 15.26 7.74 17.98
C LEU A 186 13.87 8.16 18.49
N PRO A 187 13.73 9.12 19.44
CA PRO A 187 12.42 9.62 19.85
C PRO A 187 11.63 10.20 18.67
N PHE A 188 12.25 11.00 17.80
CA PHE A 188 11.56 11.58 16.64
C PHE A 188 11.13 10.52 15.62
N ILE A 189 12.00 9.55 15.32
CA ILE A 189 11.66 8.42 14.44
C ILE A 189 10.48 7.66 15.03
N SER A 190 10.56 7.30 16.32
CA SER A 190 9.51 6.55 17.01
C SER A 190 8.18 7.30 17.02
N MET A 191 8.19 8.61 17.25
CA MET A 191 6.99 9.45 17.25
C MET A 191 6.32 9.47 15.88
N ILE A 192 7.10 9.59 14.79
CA ILE A 192 6.55 9.58 13.42
C ILE A 192 5.99 8.19 13.07
N VAL A 193 6.69 7.11 13.43
CA VAL A 193 6.20 5.74 13.23
C VAL A 193 4.90 5.49 13.99
N ILE A 194 4.83 5.90 15.27
CA ILE A 194 3.63 5.77 16.11
C ILE A 194 2.48 6.59 15.52
N TYR A 195 2.73 7.85 15.17
CA TYR A 195 1.74 8.73 14.53
C TYR A 195 1.16 8.09 13.27
N GLN A 196 2.00 7.61 12.34
CA GLN A 196 1.51 7.00 11.11
C GLN A 196 0.80 5.66 11.37
N SER A 197 1.25 4.88 12.35
CA SER A 197 0.59 3.63 12.74
C SER A 197 -0.82 3.88 13.28
N ILE A 198 -0.99 4.91 14.12
CA ILE A 198 -2.30 5.34 14.62
C ILE A 198 -3.18 5.81 13.45
N MET A 199 -2.65 6.60 12.52
CA MET A 199 -3.40 7.01 11.33
C MET A 199 -3.86 5.81 10.49
N MET A 200 -3.01 4.79 10.31
CA MET A 200 -3.40 3.56 9.59
C MET A 200 -4.51 2.80 10.31
N ILE A 201 -4.47 2.72 11.64
CA ILE A 201 -5.56 2.11 12.42
C ILE A 201 -6.86 2.90 12.23
N ILE A 202 -6.78 4.24 12.29
CA ILE A 202 -7.96 5.09 12.11
C ILE A 202 -8.57 4.90 10.72
N ILE A 203 -7.74 4.92 9.66
CA ILE A 203 -8.18 4.71 8.28
C ILE A 203 -8.85 3.33 8.14
N LYS A 204 -8.24 2.28 8.70
CA LYS A 204 -8.76 0.91 8.55
C LYS A 204 -9.97 0.58 9.42
N TYR A 205 -10.19 1.29 10.52
CA TYR A 205 -11.28 1.00 11.45
C TYR A 205 -12.47 1.93 11.27
N PHE A 206 -12.24 3.22 11.09
CA PHE A 206 -13.30 4.24 11.03
C PHE A 206 -13.70 4.62 9.60
N ASP A 207 -12.82 4.40 8.63
CA ASP A 207 -12.96 4.94 7.27
C ASP A 207 -13.44 3.89 6.26
N GLY A 208 -13.96 2.76 6.76
CA GLY A 208 -14.50 1.63 5.99
C GLY A 208 -15.83 1.91 5.27
N SER A 209 -16.01 3.12 4.76
CA SER A 209 -17.13 3.46 3.88
C SER A 209 -16.88 2.93 2.47
N GLU A 210 -17.86 2.23 1.91
CA GLU A 210 -17.93 1.55 0.61
C GLU A 210 -17.62 2.41 -0.64
N ASP A 211 -17.25 3.68 -0.46
CA ASP A 211 -16.97 4.68 -1.51
C ASP A 211 -15.46 4.93 -1.76
N LYS A 212 -14.55 4.22 -1.08
CA LYS A 212 -13.10 4.49 -1.16
C LYS A 212 -12.34 3.47 -2.00
N TYR A 213 -11.86 3.93 -3.16
CA TYR A 213 -11.09 3.12 -4.12
C TYR A 213 -9.62 2.86 -3.72
N HIS A 214 -9.12 3.47 -2.62
CA HIS A 214 -7.79 3.20 -2.07
C HIS A 214 -7.66 3.76 -0.64
N ASN A 215 -6.72 3.20 0.15
CA ASN A 215 -6.44 3.55 1.55
C ASN A 215 -5.98 5.00 1.81
N PHE A 216 -5.78 5.81 0.75
CA PHE A 216 -5.29 7.19 0.85
C PHE A 216 -6.37 8.21 0.52
N TYR A 217 -7.60 7.76 0.37
CA TYR A 217 -8.74 8.63 0.15
C TYR A 217 -9.25 9.18 1.48
N GLY A 218 -9.27 10.50 1.64
CA GLY A 218 -9.72 11.17 2.85
C GLY A 218 -8.60 11.74 3.71
N ILE A 219 -8.98 12.35 4.84
CA ILE A 219 -8.10 13.19 5.66
C ILE A 219 -6.88 12.41 6.16
N GLY A 220 -7.07 11.16 6.58
CA GLY A 220 -5.97 10.29 7.03
C GLY A 220 -4.92 10.06 5.95
N GLY A 221 -5.34 9.82 4.71
CA GLY A 221 -4.44 9.66 3.57
C GLY A 221 -3.65 10.94 3.25
N TRP A 222 -4.30 12.10 3.27
CA TRP A 222 -3.65 13.40 3.07
C TRP A 222 -2.62 13.71 4.15
N LEU A 223 -2.92 13.39 5.41
CA LEU A 223 -1.99 13.56 6.54
C LEU A 223 -0.74 12.67 6.40
N LEU A 224 -0.92 11.40 6.01
CA LEU A 224 0.20 10.51 5.69
C LEU A 224 1.04 11.08 4.54
N MET A 225 0.40 11.61 3.49
CA MET A 225 1.10 12.20 2.35
C MET A 225 1.89 13.46 2.74
N LEU A 226 1.32 14.33 3.57
CA LEU A 226 1.98 15.53 4.08
C LEU A 226 3.24 15.18 4.88
N SER A 227 3.18 14.13 5.69
CA SER A 227 4.36 13.67 6.45
C SER A 227 5.50 13.19 5.54
N LYS A 228 5.21 12.53 4.40
CA LYS A 228 6.22 12.13 3.40
C LYS A 228 6.84 13.35 2.70
N ILE A 229 6.04 14.38 2.42
CA ILE A 229 6.55 15.66 1.89
C ILE A 229 7.50 16.32 2.89
N GLY A 230 7.15 16.31 4.18
CA GLY A 230 8.03 16.80 5.25
C GLY A 230 9.38 16.07 5.32
N LEU A 231 9.37 14.73 5.22
CA LEU A 231 10.60 13.93 5.17
C LEU A 231 11.44 14.25 3.93
N THR A 232 10.81 14.47 2.78
CA THR A 232 11.48 14.88 1.54
C THR A 232 12.18 16.24 1.71
N PHE A 233 11.52 17.18 2.38
CA PHE A 233 12.10 18.49 2.67
C PHE A 233 13.34 18.38 3.58
N LEU A 234 13.25 17.58 4.64
CA LEU A 234 14.40 17.29 5.52
C LEU A 234 15.55 16.64 4.74
N TYR A 235 15.24 15.69 3.87
CA TYR A 235 16.23 15.06 3.01
C TYR A 235 16.94 16.07 2.10
N SER A 236 16.18 17.00 1.52
CA SER A 236 16.69 18.07 0.63
C SER A 236 17.68 19.00 1.34
N ILE A 237 17.38 19.40 2.59
CA ILE A 237 18.28 20.19 3.43
C ILE A 237 19.57 19.42 3.69
N GLY A 238 19.48 18.13 4.03
CA GLY A 238 20.64 17.27 4.23
C GLY A 238 21.53 17.23 3.00
N ILE A 239 20.97 16.97 1.81
CA ILE A 239 21.72 16.92 0.55
C ILE A 239 22.41 18.24 0.24
N TYR A 240 21.72 19.38 0.47
CA TYR A 240 22.32 20.69 0.30
C TYR A 240 23.55 20.88 1.20
N ASN A 241 23.46 20.50 2.47
CA ASN A 241 24.59 20.58 3.40
C ASN A 241 25.73 19.61 3.03
N LEU A 242 25.41 18.37 2.64
CA LEU A 242 26.40 17.37 2.23
C LEU A 242 27.18 17.79 0.99
N SER A 243 26.50 18.43 0.03
CA SER A 243 27.13 18.93 -1.20
C SER A 243 28.23 19.96 -0.95
N LYS A 244 28.18 20.66 0.19
CA LYS A 244 29.23 21.60 0.62
C LYS A 244 30.45 20.89 1.23
N GLN A 245 30.24 19.71 1.81
CA GLN A 245 31.28 18.98 2.55
C GLN A 245 31.99 17.93 1.68
N VAL A 246 31.27 17.29 0.75
CA VAL A 246 31.78 16.20 -0.08
C VAL A 246 32.07 16.69 -1.50
N LYS A 247 33.33 16.59 -1.95
CA LYS A 247 33.76 17.03 -3.29
C LYS A 247 33.39 16.06 -4.43
N GLN A 248 33.04 14.81 -4.11
CA GLN A 248 32.74 13.77 -5.09
C GLN A 248 31.34 13.94 -5.69
N LYS A 249 31.25 14.74 -6.76
CA LYS A 249 29.97 15.10 -7.42
C LYS A 249 29.16 13.89 -7.89
N GLN A 250 29.81 12.84 -8.40
CA GLN A 250 29.12 11.64 -8.87
C GLN A 250 28.32 10.96 -7.76
N PHE A 251 28.88 10.87 -6.56
CA PHE A 251 28.18 10.31 -5.42
C PHE A 251 26.98 11.16 -5.02
N ILE A 252 27.16 12.49 -4.93
CA ILE A 252 26.08 13.43 -4.59
C ILE A 252 24.93 13.35 -5.59
N VAL A 253 25.21 13.35 -6.89
CA VAL A 253 24.17 13.23 -7.93
C VAL A 253 23.43 11.91 -7.78
N LEU A 254 24.14 10.81 -7.56
CA LEU A 254 23.56 9.48 -7.46
C LEU A 254 22.60 9.36 -6.27
N ILE A 255 23.05 9.77 -5.08
CA ILE A 255 22.22 9.71 -3.88
C ILE A 255 21.06 10.71 -3.97
N THR A 256 21.25 11.87 -4.59
CA THR A 256 20.18 12.83 -4.85
C THR A 256 19.07 12.19 -5.67
N ILE A 257 19.40 11.61 -6.83
CA ILE A 257 18.41 11.01 -7.74
C ILE A 257 17.65 9.88 -7.03
N VAL A 258 18.36 8.92 -6.43
CA VAL A 258 17.72 7.74 -5.84
C VAL A 258 16.96 8.09 -4.56
N GLY A 259 17.50 8.96 -3.72
CA GLY A 259 16.82 9.40 -2.53
C GLY A 259 15.56 10.20 -2.85
N PHE A 260 15.58 11.11 -3.83
CA PHE A 260 14.36 11.79 -4.26
C PHE A 260 13.34 10.83 -4.89
N LEU A 261 13.80 9.90 -5.73
CA LEU A 261 12.92 8.86 -6.27
C LEU A 261 12.24 8.09 -5.14
N TYR A 262 12.98 7.69 -4.10
CA TYR A 262 12.40 6.98 -2.95
C TYR A 262 11.49 7.86 -2.08
N GLN A 263 11.81 9.13 -1.83
CA GLN A 263 11.01 9.97 -0.93
C GLN A 263 9.69 10.47 -1.58
N ILE A 264 9.74 10.79 -2.87
CA ILE A 264 8.66 11.46 -3.60
C ILE A 264 7.75 10.49 -4.39
N HIS A 265 8.17 9.25 -4.64
CA HIS A 265 7.34 8.33 -5.44
C HIS A 265 5.94 8.18 -4.88
N TYR A 266 5.79 8.11 -3.55
CA TYR A 266 4.49 7.86 -2.94
C TYR A 266 3.48 8.99 -3.20
N PRO A 267 3.77 10.28 -2.87
CA PRO A 267 2.87 11.37 -3.24
C PRO A 267 2.62 11.50 -4.73
N VAL A 268 3.65 11.28 -5.56
CA VAL A 268 3.53 11.41 -7.02
C VAL A 268 2.65 10.32 -7.62
N VAL A 269 2.82 9.07 -7.20
CA VAL A 269 2.02 7.95 -7.69
C VAL A 269 0.56 8.12 -7.29
N VAL A 270 0.28 8.54 -6.06
CA VAL A 270 -1.10 8.83 -5.61
C VAL A 270 -1.71 9.97 -6.43
N PHE A 271 -0.99 11.08 -6.60
CA PHE A 271 -1.47 12.22 -7.37
C PHE A 271 -1.74 11.85 -8.85
N ILE A 272 -0.84 11.13 -9.49
CA ILE A 272 -1.01 10.66 -10.88
C ILE A 272 -2.21 9.71 -10.95
N SER A 273 -2.34 8.79 -9.99
CA SER A 273 -3.46 7.85 -9.97
C SER A 273 -4.80 8.54 -9.78
N GLU A 274 -4.85 9.59 -8.96
CA GLU A 274 -6.08 10.37 -8.76
C GLU A 274 -6.51 11.14 -10.00
N VAL A 275 -5.56 11.71 -10.75
CA VAL A 275 -5.86 12.56 -11.92
C VAL A 275 -6.11 11.72 -13.18
N PHE A 276 -5.35 10.64 -13.38
CA PHE A 276 -5.29 9.95 -14.68
C PHE A 276 -5.83 8.51 -14.68
N VAL A 277 -6.01 7.87 -13.51
CA VAL A 277 -6.39 6.45 -13.44
C VAL A 277 -7.87 6.30 -13.08
N VAL A 278 -8.55 5.42 -13.82
CA VAL A 278 -9.97 5.10 -13.61
C VAL A 278 -10.15 4.46 -12.22
N PRO A 279 -11.22 4.77 -11.46
CA PRO A 279 -11.35 4.40 -10.05
C PRO A 279 -10.99 2.94 -9.70
N TYR A 280 -11.50 1.97 -10.45
CA TYR A 280 -11.29 0.54 -10.19
C TYR A 280 -9.88 0.02 -10.51
N TRP A 281 -9.00 0.86 -11.07
CA TRP A 281 -7.58 0.53 -11.28
C TRP A 281 -6.66 1.25 -10.28
N LYS A 282 -7.17 2.21 -9.51
CA LYS A 282 -6.36 3.06 -8.64
C LYS A 282 -5.59 2.24 -7.61
N ASN A 283 -6.27 1.39 -6.83
CA ASN A 283 -5.61 0.55 -5.81
C ASN A 283 -4.47 -0.28 -6.40
N ARG A 284 -4.74 -0.96 -7.53
CA ARG A 284 -3.75 -1.78 -8.23
C ARG A 284 -2.56 -0.97 -8.72
N VAL A 285 -2.80 0.15 -9.41
CA VAL A 285 -1.72 0.97 -9.98
C VAL A 285 -0.85 1.57 -8.88
N ILE A 286 -1.46 2.09 -7.81
CA ILE A 286 -0.75 2.66 -6.67
C ILE A 286 0.12 1.58 -6.01
N THR A 287 -0.47 0.42 -5.69
CA THR A 287 0.23 -0.68 -5.00
C THR A 287 1.38 -1.23 -5.84
N MET A 288 1.12 -1.56 -7.11
CA MET A 288 2.13 -2.08 -8.03
C MET A 288 3.30 -1.11 -8.21
N THR A 289 3.00 0.16 -8.50
CA THR A 289 4.05 1.15 -8.79
C THR A 289 4.87 1.47 -7.55
N THR A 290 4.24 1.56 -6.38
CA THR A 290 4.92 1.83 -5.11
C THR A 290 5.88 0.70 -4.75
N ILE A 291 5.41 -0.55 -4.84
CA ILE A 291 6.22 -1.73 -4.55
C ILE A 291 7.42 -1.79 -5.51
N LEU A 292 7.17 -1.64 -6.82
CA LEU A 292 8.24 -1.67 -7.82
C LEU A 292 9.31 -0.61 -7.57
N ILE A 293 8.92 0.66 -7.34
CA ILE A 293 9.89 1.74 -7.10
C ILE A 293 10.65 1.52 -5.79
N SER A 294 9.95 1.11 -4.73
CA SER A 294 10.58 0.85 -3.42
C SER A 294 11.63 -0.24 -3.52
N HIS A 295 11.33 -1.36 -4.18
CA HIS A 295 12.28 -2.45 -4.34
C HIS A 295 13.42 -2.15 -5.28
N LEU A 296 13.18 -1.40 -6.37
CA LEU A 296 14.28 -0.91 -7.22
C LEU A 296 15.26 -0.03 -6.42
N CYS A 297 14.75 0.87 -5.58
CA CYS A 297 15.58 1.67 -4.69
C CYS A 297 16.35 0.82 -3.68
N MET A 298 15.74 -0.24 -3.11
CA MET A 298 16.42 -1.16 -2.19
C MET A 298 17.52 -1.97 -2.88
N VAL A 299 17.27 -2.53 -4.07
CA VAL A 299 18.29 -3.20 -4.89
C VAL A 299 19.46 -2.26 -5.15
N PHE A 300 19.15 -1.03 -5.52
CA PHE A 300 20.17 -0.04 -5.83
C PHE A 300 21.01 0.35 -4.61
N CYS A 301 20.38 0.54 -3.44
CA CYS A 301 21.10 0.76 -2.18
C CYS A 301 21.99 -0.43 -1.81
N ALA A 302 21.48 -1.66 -1.94
CA ALA A 302 22.27 -2.87 -1.71
C ALA A 302 23.47 -2.93 -2.66
N PHE A 303 23.29 -2.62 -3.94
CA PHE A 303 24.34 -2.60 -4.95
C PHE A 303 25.43 -1.55 -4.66
N ILE A 304 25.03 -0.30 -4.35
CA ILE A 304 25.98 0.78 -4.05
C ILE A 304 26.91 0.42 -2.91
N CYS A 305 26.37 -0.19 -1.85
CA CYS A 305 27.11 -0.40 -0.61
C CYS A 305 27.99 -1.66 -0.64
N THR A 306 27.64 -2.65 -1.46
CA THR A 306 28.38 -3.92 -1.57
C THR A 306 29.45 -3.93 -2.66
N THR A 307 29.31 -3.08 -3.68
CA THR A 307 30.18 -3.12 -4.85
C THR A 307 31.39 -2.21 -4.68
N LYS A 308 32.59 -2.79 -4.70
CA LYS A 308 33.85 -2.06 -4.45
C LYS A 308 34.18 -0.96 -5.46
N SER A 309 33.58 -0.99 -6.65
CA SER A 309 33.79 -0.01 -7.72
C SER A 309 32.96 1.26 -7.56
N THR A 310 32.03 1.32 -6.61
CA THR A 310 31.12 2.46 -6.49
C THR A 310 31.82 3.62 -5.79
N ALA A 311 31.43 4.85 -6.17
CA ALA A 311 31.95 6.06 -5.57
C ALA A 311 31.71 6.11 -4.04
N TYR A 312 30.64 5.47 -3.55
CA TYR A 312 30.36 5.34 -2.12
C TYR A 312 31.42 4.50 -1.39
N PHE A 313 31.76 3.31 -1.92
CA PHE A 313 32.76 2.44 -1.31
C PHE A 313 34.15 3.08 -1.30
N GLN A 314 34.50 3.79 -2.38
CA GLN A 314 35.76 4.53 -2.48
C GLN A 314 35.84 5.66 -1.45
N LEU A 315 34.78 6.47 -1.29
CA LEU A 315 34.73 7.53 -0.29
C LEU A 315 34.81 6.99 1.14
N LYS A 316 34.07 5.90 1.41
CA LYS A 316 34.08 5.25 2.71
C LYS A 316 35.49 4.77 3.07
N ASN A 317 36.20 4.11 2.15
CA ASN A 317 37.56 3.63 2.41
C ASN A 317 38.59 4.77 2.48
N GLN A 318 38.47 5.81 1.64
CA GLN A 318 39.35 6.98 1.73
C GLN A 318 39.24 7.66 3.10
N SER A 319 38.03 7.77 3.65
CA SER A 319 37.83 8.27 5.01
C SER A 319 38.44 7.37 6.10
N GLN A 320 38.67 6.08 5.82
CA GLN A 320 39.33 5.14 6.74
C GLN A 320 40.85 5.29 6.76
N THR A 321 41.47 5.67 5.64
CA THR A 321 42.93 5.82 5.52
C THR A 321 43.51 7.16 6.01
N ILE A 322 42.66 8.17 6.25
CA ILE A 322 43.10 9.53 6.65
C ILE A 322 43.14 9.72 8.19
N ILE A 323 42.80 8.69 8.96
CA ILE A 323 42.90 8.66 10.44
C ILE A 323 43.95 7.63 10.83
#